data_AF-K1TSR9-F1
#
_entry.id   AF-K1TSR9-F1
#
_cell.length_a   1.000
_cell.length_b   1.000
_cell.length_c   1.000
_cell.angle_alpha   90.00
_cell.angle_beta   90.00
_cell.angle_gamma   90.00
#
_symmetry.space_group_name_H-M   'P 1'
#
loop_
_entity.id
_entity.type
_entity.pdbx_description
1 polymer ?
#
loop_
_entity_poly.entity_id
_entity_poly.type
_entity_poly.pdbx_seq_one_letter_code
_entity_poly.pdbx_strand_id
1 'polypeptide(L)'
;LNRAIKDKLELFNQRLFQKKEGSRRSLFLEEEKPLLAPLPATRFELSDWKTATVQFNYHISVDGMLYSVPYEYIKKKVDVKITDTTIEIFYNHNRIASHRRLKGRPGKYSTVTEHMPEDHQKYLEWNGDRFRKWAERIGINTYTVVNAILTSKRVEQQTYRSCMGLLKLAEKYSDALFEAACKKALSYTASPSYKSIKNILVTGSVKPESET
;
A
#
# COMPACT_ATOMS: atom_id res chain seq x y z
N LEU A 1 39.95 -12.85 -7.72
CA LEU A 1 39.58 -14.23 -7.33
C LEU A 1 38.81 -14.97 -8.43
N ASN A 2 37.56 -14.62 -8.72
CA ASN A 2 36.72 -15.35 -9.70
C ASN A 2 37.34 -15.53 -11.10
N ARG A 3 38.13 -14.54 -11.57
CA ARG A 3 38.88 -14.65 -12.84
C ARG A 3 39.92 -15.77 -12.80
N ALA A 4 40.79 -15.78 -11.78
CA ALA A 4 41.81 -16.81 -11.62
C ALA A 4 41.21 -18.22 -11.44
N ILE A 5 40.05 -18.34 -10.77
CA ILE A 5 39.31 -19.60 -10.67
C ILE A 5 38.88 -20.10 -12.05
N LYS A 6 38.34 -19.22 -12.90
CA LYS A 6 37.95 -19.57 -14.28
C LYS A 6 39.15 -20.05 -15.09
N ASP A 7 40.27 -19.34 -15.01
CA ASP A 7 41.49 -19.69 -15.76
C ASP A 7 42.02 -21.08 -15.34
N LYS A 8 42.04 -21.37 -14.03
CA LYS A 8 42.45 -22.69 -13.52
C LYS A 8 41.46 -23.80 -13.84
N LEU A 9 40.16 -23.51 -13.85
CA LEU A 9 39.11 -24.45 -14.22
C LEU A 9 39.25 -24.87 -15.70
N GLU A 10 39.56 -23.92 -16.58
CA GLU A 10 39.74 -24.21 -18.00
C GLU A 10 40.95 -25.14 -18.23
N LEU A 11 42.08 -24.84 -17.58
CA LEU A 11 43.27 -25.72 -17.58
C LEU A 11 42.94 -27.12 -17.06
N PHE A 12 42.17 -27.22 -15.98
CA PHE A 12 41.76 -28.49 -15.39
C PHE A 12 40.88 -29.32 -16.33
N ASN A 13 39.93 -28.69 -17.01
CA ASN A 13 39.01 -29.36 -17.94
C ASN A 13 39.70 -29.83 -19.22
N GLN A 14 40.75 -29.13 -19.67
CA GLN A 14 41.54 -29.50 -20.85
C GLN A 14 42.61 -30.57 -20.56
N ARG A 15 42.98 -30.79 -19.30
CA ARG A 15 43.99 -31.78 -18.93
C ARG A 15 43.55 -33.20 -19.32
N LEU A 16 44.45 -33.92 -19.99
CA LEU A 16 44.23 -35.30 -20.42
C LEU A 16 44.01 -36.25 -19.22
N PHE A 17 43.19 -37.27 -19.43
CA PHE A 17 43.03 -38.34 -18.45
C PHE A 17 44.29 -39.22 -18.39
N GLN A 18 44.50 -39.87 -17.25
CA GLN A 18 45.64 -40.78 -17.07
C GLN A 18 45.39 -42.18 -17.64
N LYS A 19 44.13 -42.63 -17.72
CA LYS A 19 43.73 -44.00 -18.09
C LYS A 19 42.68 -44.07 -19.21
N LYS A 20 42.28 -42.92 -19.78
CA LYS A 20 41.30 -42.81 -20.87
C LYS A 20 41.85 -41.83 -21.91
N GLU A 21 41.47 -41.98 -23.17
CA GLU A 21 41.79 -41.01 -24.20
C GLU A 21 40.97 -39.71 -24.01
N GLY A 22 41.56 -38.59 -24.43
CA GLY A 22 40.93 -37.28 -24.37
C GLY A 22 41.00 -36.59 -22.99
N SER A 23 40.12 -35.61 -22.79
CA SER A 23 40.00 -34.78 -21.59
C SER A 23 38.54 -34.65 -21.16
N ARG A 24 38.30 -34.04 -20.00
CA ARG A 24 36.92 -33.74 -19.54
C ARG A 24 36.16 -32.89 -20.56
N ARG A 25 36.87 -31.97 -21.23
CA ARG A 25 36.28 -31.11 -22.27
C ARG A 25 35.89 -31.88 -23.52
N SER A 26 36.71 -32.82 -24.01
CA SER A 26 36.36 -33.62 -25.19
C SER A 26 35.17 -34.53 -24.88
N LEU A 27 35.19 -35.18 -23.71
CA LEU A 27 34.09 -36.01 -23.22
C LEU A 27 32.76 -35.25 -23.18
N PHE A 28 32.76 -34.06 -22.58
CA PHE A 28 31.56 -33.21 -22.53
C PHE A 28 31.05 -32.83 -23.93
N LEU A 29 31.94 -32.48 -24.85
CA LEU A 29 31.54 -32.02 -26.19
C LEU A 29 31.00 -33.14 -27.07
N GLU A 30 31.58 -34.33 -26.99
CA GLU A 30 31.29 -35.47 -27.86
C GLU A 30 30.14 -36.33 -27.33
N GLU A 31 30.14 -36.63 -26.03
CA GLU A 31 29.18 -37.58 -25.43
C GLU A 31 28.02 -36.86 -24.71
N GLU A 32 28.30 -35.82 -23.91
CA GLU A 32 27.29 -35.24 -23.01
C GLU A 32 26.46 -34.13 -23.67
N LYS A 33 27.09 -33.18 -24.36
CA LYS A 33 26.46 -31.98 -24.91
C LYS A 33 25.28 -32.26 -25.86
N PRO A 34 25.31 -33.28 -26.75
CA PRO A 34 24.17 -33.60 -27.62
C PRO A 34 22.94 -34.07 -26.84
N LEU A 35 23.12 -34.58 -25.62
CA LEU A 35 22.05 -35.11 -24.76
C LEU A 35 21.46 -34.03 -23.83
N LEU A 36 22.06 -32.84 -23.76
CA LEU A 36 21.60 -31.77 -22.88
C LEU A 36 20.44 -30.97 -23.48
N ALA A 37 19.47 -30.64 -22.63
CA ALA A 37 18.45 -29.66 -22.95
C ALA A 37 19.05 -28.26 -23.17
N PRO A 38 18.44 -27.41 -24.01
CA PRO A 38 18.86 -26.02 -24.16
C PRO A 38 18.79 -25.28 -22.82
N LEU A 39 19.70 -24.31 -22.64
CA LEU A 39 19.68 -23.46 -21.46
C LEU A 39 18.34 -22.71 -21.38
N PRO A 40 17.68 -22.68 -20.21
CA PRO A 40 16.49 -21.86 -20.01
C PRO A 40 16.77 -20.39 -20.38
N ALA A 41 15.82 -19.75 -21.05
CA ALA A 41 15.95 -18.35 -21.47
C ALA A 41 16.11 -17.38 -20.27
N THR A 42 15.56 -17.76 -19.11
CA THR A 42 15.66 -17.02 -17.86
C THR A 42 16.64 -17.70 -16.92
N ARG A 43 17.52 -16.91 -16.30
CA ARG A 43 18.41 -17.41 -15.25
C ARG A 43 17.60 -17.94 -14.08
N PHE A 44 18.14 -18.94 -13.40
CA PHE A 44 17.61 -19.40 -12.13
C PHE A 44 17.65 -18.26 -11.11
N GLU A 45 16.50 -17.97 -10.49
CA GLU A 45 16.36 -16.93 -9.48
C GLU A 45 16.24 -17.59 -8.10
N LEU A 46 17.17 -17.28 -7.20
CA LEU A 46 17.08 -17.71 -5.81
C LEU A 46 15.91 -17.00 -5.15
N SER A 47 15.11 -17.76 -4.39
CA SER A 47 13.98 -17.23 -3.65
C SER A 47 13.97 -17.73 -2.22
N ASP A 48 13.79 -16.81 -1.29
CA ASP A 48 13.56 -17.11 0.12
C ASP A 48 12.05 -17.13 0.42
N TRP A 49 11.65 -17.95 1.37
CA TRP A 49 10.27 -18.02 1.82
C TRP A 49 10.14 -17.56 3.26
N LYS A 50 9.13 -16.74 3.54
CA LYS A 50 8.86 -16.20 4.87
C LYS A 50 7.36 -16.08 5.11
N THR A 51 6.91 -16.42 6.31
CA THR A 51 5.53 -16.15 6.71
C THR A 51 5.41 -14.74 7.30
N ALA A 52 4.39 -13.99 6.89
CA ALA A 52 4.04 -12.68 7.41
C ALA A 52 2.55 -12.64 7.81
N THR A 53 2.20 -11.75 8.74
CA THR A 53 0.79 -11.50 9.10
C THR A 53 0.35 -10.18 8.49
N VAL A 54 -0.81 -10.18 7.81
CA VAL A 54 -1.39 -8.97 7.23
C VAL A 54 -1.88 -8.06 8.35
N GLN A 55 -1.33 -6.85 8.41
CA GLN A 55 -1.66 -5.84 9.39
C GLN A 55 -3.04 -5.21 9.12
N PHE A 56 -3.58 -4.50 10.10
CA PHE A 56 -4.89 -3.82 10.00
C PHE A 56 -4.98 -2.79 8.87
N ASN A 57 -3.85 -2.21 8.50
CA ASN A 57 -3.73 -1.30 7.37
C ASN A 57 -3.54 -2.05 6.05
N TYR A 58 -3.93 -3.33 5.93
CA TYR A 58 -3.82 -4.16 4.71
C TYR A 58 -2.40 -4.24 4.11
N HIS A 59 -1.37 -4.14 4.95
CA HIS A 59 0.04 -4.32 4.54
C HIS A 59 0.72 -5.48 5.28
N ILE A 60 1.73 -6.05 4.66
CA ILE A 60 2.71 -6.94 5.29
C ILE A 60 4.07 -6.24 5.39
N SER A 61 4.87 -6.61 6.39
CA SER A 61 6.24 -6.09 6.55
C SER A 61 7.26 -7.15 6.17
N VAL A 62 8.12 -6.82 5.22
CA VAL A 62 9.21 -7.68 4.72
C VAL A 62 10.47 -6.83 4.59
N ASP A 63 11.54 -7.25 5.26
CA ASP A 63 12.83 -6.52 5.31
C ASP A 63 12.70 -5.03 5.67
N GLY A 64 11.75 -4.69 6.54
CA GLY A 64 11.47 -3.30 6.94
C GLY A 64 10.72 -2.47 5.89
N MET A 65 10.29 -3.07 4.77
CA MET A 65 9.45 -2.46 3.74
C MET A 65 8.01 -2.98 3.86
N LEU A 66 7.04 -2.16 3.48
CA LEU A 66 5.62 -2.46 3.63
C LEU A 66 4.97 -2.67 2.26
N TYR A 67 4.31 -3.81 2.08
CA TYR A 67 3.67 -4.18 0.82
C TYR A 67 2.19 -4.43 1.05
N SER A 68 1.35 -3.79 0.24
CA SER A 68 -0.11 -3.94 0.35
C SER A 68 -0.58 -5.32 -0.11
N VAL A 69 -1.67 -5.79 0.47
CA VAL A 69 -2.35 -7.05 0.17
C VAL A 69 -3.85 -6.75 0.14
N PRO A 70 -4.67 -7.43 -0.69
CA PRO A 70 -6.11 -7.22 -0.67
C PRO A 70 -6.68 -7.26 0.76
N TYR A 71 -7.51 -6.27 1.10
CA TYR A 71 -7.97 -6.03 2.47
C TYR A 71 -8.73 -7.21 3.08
N GLU A 72 -9.28 -8.10 2.26
CA GLU A 72 -9.95 -9.33 2.69
C GLU A 72 -9.04 -10.25 3.52
N TYR A 73 -7.72 -10.14 3.35
CA TYR A 73 -6.73 -10.94 4.05
C TYR A 73 -6.22 -10.31 5.36
N ILE A 74 -6.81 -9.20 5.83
CA ILE A 74 -6.44 -8.58 7.11
C ILE A 74 -6.46 -9.62 8.25
N LYS A 75 -5.42 -9.63 9.09
CA LYS A 75 -5.14 -10.59 10.18
C LYS A 75 -4.82 -12.02 9.75
N LYS A 76 -4.87 -12.34 8.45
CA LYS A 76 -4.46 -13.66 7.97
C LYS A 76 -2.93 -13.77 7.94
N LYS A 77 -2.43 -15.00 8.12
CA LYS A 77 -1.02 -15.35 7.85
C LYS A 77 -0.88 -15.68 6.38
N VAL A 78 0.13 -15.13 5.74
CA VAL A 78 0.43 -15.28 4.33
C VAL A 78 1.88 -15.70 4.17
N ASP A 79 2.16 -16.47 3.13
CA ASP A 79 3.52 -16.86 2.77
C ASP A 79 4.05 -15.91 1.71
N VAL A 80 5.30 -15.49 1.90
CA VAL A 80 5.94 -14.47 1.07
C VAL A 80 7.16 -15.11 0.44
N LYS A 81 7.15 -15.15 -0.88
CA LYS A 81 8.32 -15.52 -1.68
C LYS A 81 9.07 -14.25 -2.05
N ILE A 82 10.34 -14.20 -1.65
CA ILE A 82 11.21 -13.05 -1.76
C ILE A 82 12.29 -13.39 -2.77
N THR A 83 12.38 -12.63 -3.85
CA THR A 83 13.48 -12.71 -4.82
C THR A 83 14.34 -11.45 -4.77
N ASP A 84 15.36 -11.32 -5.63
CA ASP A 84 16.15 -10.06 -5.67
C ASP A 84 15.32 -8.87 -6.17
N THR A 85 14.31 -9.14 -7.00
CA THR A 85 13.57 -8.11 -7.74
C THR A 85 12.09 -8.01 -7.36
N THR A 86 11.49 -9.08 -6.85
CA THR A 86 10.05 -9.18 -6.61
C THR A 86 9.72 -9.75 -5.23
N ILE A 87 8.53 -9.38 -4.76
CA ILE A 87 7.90 -9.90 -3.55
C ILE A 87 6.56 -10.47 -3.98
N GLU A 88 6.41 -11.78 -3.93
CA GLU A 88 5.17 -12.48 -4.24
C GLU A 88 4.52 -12.95 -2.93
N ILE A 89 3.23 -12.70 -2.79
CA ILE A 89 2.48 -12.97 -1.55
C ILE A 89 1.42 -14.01 -1.87
N PHE A 90 1.39 -15.07 -1.07
CA PHE A 90 0.55 -16.23 -1.24
C PHE A 90 -0.34 -16.46 0.00
N TYR A 91 -1.57 -16.88 -0.25
CA TYR A 91 -2.46 -17.39 0.78
C TYR A 91 -3.06 -18.70 0.30
N ASN A 92 -2.93 -19.77 1.08
CA ASN A 92 -3.37 -21.12 0.71
C ASN A 92 -2.90 -21.55 -0.69
N HIS A 93 -1.61 -21.34 -1.00
CA HIS A 93 -0.98 -21.65 -2.30
C HIS A 93 -1.43 -20.79 -3.50
N ASN A 94 -2.35 -19.85 -3.32
CA ASN A 94 -2.76 -18.90 -4.35
C ASN A 94 -2.00 -17.59 -4.21
N ARG A 95 -1.44 -17.06 -5.31
CA ARG A 95 -0.78 -15.76 -5.31
C ARG A 95 -1.82 -14.64 -5.25
N ILE A 96 -1.85 -13.91 -4.15
CA ILE A 96 -2.83 -12.84 -3.88
C ILE A 96 -2.30 -11.45 -4.24
N ALA A 97 -0.99 -11.26 -4.26
CA ALA A 97 -0.36 -10.00 -4.62
C ALA A 97 1.07 -10.21 -5.11
N SER A 98 1.55 -9.30 -5.96
CA SER A 98 2.94 -9.25 -6.40
C SER A 98 3.41 -7.80 -6.45
N HIS A 99 4.61 -7.56 -5.95
CA HIS A 99 5.22 -6.24 -5.89
C HIS A 99 6.65 -6.28 -6.37
N ARG A 100 7.14 -5.15 -6.89
CA ARG A 100 8.57 -4.94 -7.04
C ARG A 100 9.21 -4.78 -5.65
N ARG A 101 10.33 -5.46 -5.42
CA ARG A 101 11.07 -5.37 -4.16
C ARG A 101 11.64 -3.96 -3.97
N LEU A 102 11.26 -3.31 -2.88
CA LEU A 102 11.76 -2.00 -2.49
C LEU A 102 13.14 -2.14 -1.84
N LYS A 103 14.05 -1.21 -2.16
CA LYS A 103 15.40 -1.10 -1.58
C LYS A 103 15.62 0.28 -0.93
N GLY A 104 16.52 0.34 0.05
CA GLY A 104 16.91 1.58 0.75
C GLY A 104 16.33 1.71 2.17
N ARG A 105 15.94 2.93 2.56
CA ARG A 105 15.50 3.24 3.93
C ARG A 105 14.25 2.44 4.34
N PRO A 106 14.23 1.82 5.55
CA PRO A 106 13.05 1.16 6.10
C PRO A 106 11.84 2.08 6.21
N GLY A 107 10.64 1.50 6.16
CA GLY A 107 9.36 2.18 6.31
C GLY A 107 8.73 2.68 5.00
N LYS A 108 9.30 2.34 3.84
CA LYS A 108 8.66 2.65 2.55
C LYS A 108 7.47 1.72 2.30
N TYR A 109 6.48 2.23 1.57
CA TYR A 109 5.26 1.54 1.21
C TYR A 109 5.20 1.26 -0.30
N SER A 110 4.80 0.04 -0.66
CA SER A 110 4.35 -0.35 -2.01
C SER A 110 2.85 -0.64 -1.94
N THR A 111 2.06 0.37 -2.24
CA THR A 111 0.61 0.31 -2.07
C THR A 111 -0.08 0.30 -3.43
N VAL A 112 -0.87 -0.73 -3.68
CA VAL A 112 -1.73 -0.87 -4.86
C VAL A 112 -3.15 -0.47 -4.45
N THR A 113 -3.77 0.44 -5.19
CA THR A 113 -5.09 0.99 -4.85
C THR A 113 -6.18 -0.09 -4.81
N GLU A 114 -6.12 -1.06 -5.72
CA GLU A 114 -7.07 -2.19 -5.80
C GLU A 114 -7.07 -3.06 -4.54
N HIS A 115 -5.98 -3.05 -3.76
CA HIS A 115 -5.92 -3.79 -2.49
C HIS A 115 -6.72 -3.13 -1.37
N MET A 116 -7.06 -1.84 -1.51
CA MET A 116 -7.78 -1.10 -0.49
C MET A 116 -9.28 -1.45 -0.51
N PRO A 117 -9.98 -1.40 0.64
CA PRO A 117 -11.44 -1.47 0.66
C PRO A 117 -12.06 -0.33 -0.16
N GLU A 118 -13.19 -0.56 -0.82
CA GLU A 118 -13.88 0.48 -1.63
C GLU A 118 -14.13 1.77 -0.86
N ASP A 119 -14.58 1.63 0.39
CA ASP A 119 -14.76 2.78 1.27
C ASP A 119 -13.46 3.56 1.42
N HIS A 120 -12.32 2.88 1.58
CA HIS A 120 -11.01 3.52 1.70
C HIS A 120 -10.52 4.14 0.39
N GLN A 121 -10.79 3.49 -0.75
CA GLN A 121 -10.49 4.02 -2.09
C GLN A 121 -11.20 5.35 -2.31
N LYS A 122 -12.47 5.46 -1.89
CA LYS A 122 -13.22 6.72 -1.93
C LYS A 122 -12.55 7.83 -1.10
N TYR A 123 -11.84 7.53 0.00
CA TYR A 123 -11.08 8.56 0.74
C TYR A 123 -9.90 9.12 -0.07
N LEU A 124 -9.30 8.35 -0.98
CA LEU A 124 -8.17 8.83 -1.79
C LEU A 124 -8.60 9.81 -2.88
N GLU A 125 -9.84 9.71 -3.36
CA GLU A 125 -10.38 10.66 -4.33
C GLU A 125 -10.64 12.05 -3.71
N TRP A 126 -10.77 12.13 -2.38
CA TRP A 126 -10.94 13.38 -1.66
C TRP A 126 -9.59 13.92 -1.17
N ASN A 127 -9.26 15.14 -1.60
CA ASN A 127 -8.12 15.89 -1.09
C ASN A 127 -8.59 17.13 -0.32
N GLY A 128 -7.68 17.81 0.38
CA GLY A 128 -7.99 19.00 1.19
C GLY A 128 -8.77 20.07 0.42
N ASP A 129 -8.38 20.32 -0.84
CA ASP A 129 -9.05 21.30 -1.69
C ASP A 129 -10.45 20.87 -2.12
N ARG A 130 -10.68 19.57 -2.34
CA ARG A 130 -12.00 19.03 -2.68
C ARG A 130 -12.95 19.13 -1.48
N PHE A 131 -12.46 18.85 -0.27
CA PHE A 131 -13.24 19.08 0.97
C PHE A 131 -13.61 20.55 1.14
N ARG A 132 -12.66 21.47 0.91
CA ARG A 132 -12.89 22.92 0.95
C ARG A 132 -13.95 23.36 -0.07
N LYS A 133 -13.82 22.96 -1.34
CA LYS A 133 -14.78 23.29 -2.41
C LYS A 133 -16.18 22.73 -2.14
N TRP A 134 -16.27 21.51 -1.61
CA TRP A 134 -17.55 20.96 -1.19
C TRP A 134 -18.17 21.77 -0.06
N ALA A 135 -17.38 22.13 0.95
CA ALA A 135 -17.83 22.89 2.09
C ALA A 135 -18.32 24.30 1.71
N GLU A 136 -17.64 24.96 0.75
CA GLU A 136 -18.06 26.25 0.18
C GLU A 136 -19.45 26.21 -0.46
N ARG A 137 -19.82 25.08 -1.07
CA ARG A 137 -21.15 24.93 -1.71
C ARG A 137 -22.28 24.92 -0.69
N ILE A 138 -22.02 24.48 0.54
CA ILE A 138 -23.00 24.47 1.63
C ILE A 138 -23.03 25.85 2.32
N GLY A 139 -21.85 26.39 2.66
CA GLY A 139 -21.76 27.72 3.24
C GLY A 139 -20.42 28.02 3.92
N ILE A 140 -20.28 29.28 4.35
CA ILE A 140 -19.04 29.82 4.91
C ILE A 140 -18.68 29.20 6.28
N ASN A 141 -19.68 28.84 7.09
CA ASN A 141 -19.46 28.20 8.38
C ASN A 141 -19.02 26.75 8.21
N THR A 142 -19.58 26.05 7.22
CA THR A 142 -19.12 24.69 6.87
C THR A 142 -17.69 24.72 6.35
N TYR A 143 -17.33 25.68 5.49
CA TYR A 143 -15.94 25.86 5.03
C TYR A 143 -14.96 26.08 6.17
N THR A 144 -15.27 27.01 7.08
CA THR A 144 -14.37 27.37 8.18
C THR A 144 -14.15 26.19 9.13
N VAL A 145 -15.18 25.41 9.42
CA VAL A 145 -15.06 24.14 10.16
C VAL A 145 -14.15 23.15 9.44
N VAL A 146 -14.41 22.88 8.16
CA VAL A 146 -13.65 21.88 7.38
C VAL A 146 -12.20 22.29 7.27
N ASN A 147 -11.93 23.58 7.02
CA ASN A 147 -10.58 24.12 6.97
C ASN A 147 -9.88 23.99 8.33
N ALA A 148 -10.55 24.34 9.44
CA ALA A 148 -10.00 24.21 10.78
C ALA A 148 -9.66 22.74 11.13
N ILE A 149 -10.48 21.78 10.69
CA ILE A 149 -10.20 20.36 10.86
C ILE A 149 -8.98 19.94 10.03
N LEU A 150 -8.91 20.32 8.75
CA LEU A 150 -7.80 19.97 7.86
C LEU A 150 -6.46 20.51 8.37
N THR A 151 -6.44 21.71 8.93
CA THR A 151 -5.22 22.35 9.47
C THR A 151 -4.90 21.95 10.91
N SER A 152 -5.73 21.14 11.57
CA SER A 152 -5.55 20.79 13.00
C SER A 152 -4.41 19.81 13.27
N LYS A 153 -3.93 19.08 12.26
CA LYS A 153 -2.86 18.08 12.36
C LYS A 153 -1.73 18.42 11.40
N ARG A 154 -0.51 17.97 11.74
CA ARG A 154 0.70 18.16 10.92
C ARG A 154 0.58 17.54 9.52
N VAL A 155 -0.22 16.49 9.37
CA VAL A 155 -0.45 15.76 8.12
C VAL A 155 -1.95 15.78 7.86
N GLU A 156 -2.38 16.46 6.80
CA GLU A 156 -3.81 16.67 6.49
C GLU A 156 -4.58 15.33 6.40
N GLN A 157 -3.98 14.29 5.81
CA GLN A 157 -4.61 12.97 5.64
C GLN A 157 -5.06 12.34 6.97
N GLN A 158 -4.47 12.72 8.11
CA GLN A 158 -4.91 12.25 9.44
C GLN A 158 -6.32 12.75 9.80
N THR A 159 -6.79 13.81 9.15
CA THR A 159 -8.06 14.49 9.45
C THR A 159 -9.15 14.13 8.44
N TYR A 160 -8.82 13.47 7.32
CA TYR A 160 -9.77 13.12 6.26
C TYR A 160 -10.91 12.23 6.77
N ARG A 161 -10.66 11.37 7.75
CA ARG A 161 -11.71 10.59 8.42
C ARG A 161 -12.77 11.48 9.07
N SER A 162 -12.38 12.60 9.66
CA SER A 162 -13.30 13.56 10.26
C SER A 162 -14.07 14.35 9.18
N CYS A 163 -13.40 14.81 8.12
CA CYS A 163 -14.04 15.52 7.01
C CYS A 163 -15.06 14.65 6.26
N MET A 164 -14.75 13.37 6.01
CA MET A 164 -15.73 12.43 5.43
C MET A 164 -16.89 12.13 6.38
N GLY A 165 -16.64 12.11 7.69
CA GLY A 165 -17.70 12.04 8.69
C GLY A 165 -18.67 13.21 8.56
N LEU A 166 -18.16 14.42 8.30
CA LEU A 166 -18.98 15.61 8.04
C LEU A 166 -19.76 15.50 6.73
N LEU A 167 -19.15 15.02 5.65
CA LEU A 167 -19.85 14.73 4.38
C LEU A 167 -21.06 13.80 4.60
N LYS A 168 -20.86 12.67 5.28
CA LYS A 168 -21.94 11.72 5.59
C LYS A 168 -23.04 12.32 6.48
N LEU A 169 -22.70 13.29 7.34
CA LEU A 169 -23.69 14.01 8.13
C LEU A 169 -24.49 14.98 7.25
N ALA A 170 -23.82 15.71 6.35
CA ALA A 170 -24.49 16.61 5.41
C ALA A 170 -25.38 15.85 4.41
N GLU A 171 -25.10 14.60 4.06
CA GLU A 171 -26.03 13.76 3.28
C GLU A 171 -27.30 13.39 4.07
N LYS A 172 -27.22 13.36 5.40
CA LYS A 172 -28.32 12.95 6.28
C LYS A 172 -29.23 14.11 6.69
N TYR A 173 -28.70 15.32 6.77
CA TYR A 173 -29.42 16.53 7.20
C TYR A 173 -29.47 17.53 6.05
N SER A 174 -30.43 18.46 6.02
CA SER A 174 -30.43 19.49 4.98
C SER A 174 -29.23 20.43 5.11
N ASP A 175 -28.74 20.95 3.98
CA ASP A 175 -27.61 21.89 3.92
C ASP A 175 -27.80 23.08 4.88
N ALA A 176 -29.01 23.63 4.96
CA ALA A 176 -29.34 24.73 5.86
C ALA A 176 -29.20 24.37 7.35
N LEU A 177 -29.65 23.18 7.76
CA LEU A 177 -29.49 22.71 9.14
C LEU A 177 -28.04 22.41 9.46
N PHE A 178 -27.31 21.85 8.49
CA PHE A 178 -25.90 21.53 8.64
C PHE A 178 -25.03 22.79 8.79
N GLU A 179 -25.28 23.80 7.95
CA GLU A 179 -24.62 25.10 8.01
C GLU A 179 -24.89 25.82 9.34
N ALA A 180 -26.15 25.81 9.81
CA ALA A 180 -26.52 26.41 11.08
C ALA A 180 -25.90 25.67 12.29
N ALA A 181 -25.76 24.34 12.20
CA ALA A 181 -25.03 23.56 13.19
C ALA A 181 -23.52 23.88 13.20
N CYS A 182 -22.91 24.08 12.03
CA CYS A 182 -21.53 24.52 11.92
C CYS A 182 -21.33 25.92 12.52
N LYS A 183 -22.23 26.88 12.22
CA LYS A 183 -22.24 28.23 12.81
C LYS A 183 -22.31 28.17 14.33
N LYS A 184 -23.20 27.34 14.88
CA LYS A 184 -23.33 27.14 16.32
C LYS A 184 -22.11 26.46 16.95
N ALA A 185 -21.47 25.53 16.25
CA ALA A 185 -20.25 24.90 16.74
C ALA A 185 -19.09 25.91 16.83
N LEU A 186 -18.97 26.79 15.82
CA LEU A 186 -17.95 27.85 15.78
C LEU A 186 -18.14 28.89 16.88
N SER A 187 -19.37 29.16 17.32
CA SER A 187 -19.61 30.08 18.45
C SER A 187 -19.08 29.54 19.78
N TYR A 188 -18.87 28.22 19.91
CA TYR A 188 -18.31 27.62 21.11
C TYR A 188 -16.80 27.42 21.04
N THR A 189 -16.24 27.17 19.84
CA THR A 189 -14.81 26.88 19.68
C THR A 189 -14.36 27.19 18.26
N ALA A 190 -13.19 27.82 18.10
CA ALA A 190 -12.61 28.16 16.80
C ALA A 190 -12.22 26.94 15.93
N SER A 191 -12.04 25.76 16.54
CA SER A 191 -11.72 24.50 15.86
C SER A 191 -12.68 23.36 16.27
N PRO A 192 -13.92 23.34 15.75
CA PRO A 192 -14.89 22.31 16.10
C PRO A 192 -14.46 20.91 15.65
N SER A 193 -14.73 19.90 16.48
CA SER A 193 -14.51 18.50 16.10
C SER A 193 -15.76 17.89 15.46
N TYR A 194 -15.56 16.83 14.66
CA TYR A 194 -16.68 16.02 14.12
C TYR A 194 -17.71 15.62 15.20
N LYS A 195 -17.24 15.22 16.40
CA LYS A 195 -18.11 14.80 17.50
C LYS A 195 -18.99 15.96 18.01
N SER A 196 -18.44 17.17 18.07
CA SER A 196 -19.18 18.36 18.48
C SER A 196 -20.34 18.66 17.52
N ILE A 197 -20.07 18.67 16.21
CA ILE A 197 -21.08 18.94 15.18
C ILE A 197 -22.14 17.84 15.15
N LYS A 198 -21.72 16.57 15.22
CA LYS A 198 -22.65 15.44 15.33
C LYS A 198 -23.59 15.60 16.52
N ASN A 199 -23.08 15.99 17.68
CA ASN A 199 -23.89 16.17 18.88
C ASN A 199 -24.90 17.32 18.69
N ILE A 200 -24.49 18.47 18.15
CA ILE A 200 -25.38 19.62 17.90
C ILE A 200 -26.54 19.23 16.98
N LEU A 201 -26.27 18.45 15.93
CA LEU A 201 -27.28 17.96 14.99
C LEU A 201 -28.22 16.92 15.62
N VAL A 202 -27.71 16.02 16.45
CA VAL A 202 -28.52 14.98 17.11
C VAL A 202 -29.41 15.55 18.21
N THR A 203 -28.93 16.53 18.98
CA THR A 203 -29.68 17.14 20.09
C THR A 203 -30.71 18.17 19.60
N GLY A 204 -30.89 18.34 18.29
CA GLY A 204 -31.94 19.19 17.69
C GLY A 204 -31.84 20.67 18.11
N SER A 205 -30.66 21.12 18.54
CA SER A 205 -30.51 22.44 19.17
C SER A 205 -30.44 23.60 18.16
N VAL A 206 -30.86 23.35 16.93
CA VAL A 206 -30.77 24.25 15.79
C VAL A 206 -32.12 24.22 15.07
N LYS A 207 -32.89 25.28 15.22
CA LYS A 207 -34.04 25.56 14.34
C LYS A 207 -33.50 26.38 13.16
N PRO A 208 -33.91 26.08 11.91
CA PRO A 208 -33.60 26.99 10.81
C PRO A 208 -34.30 28.32 11.12
N GLU A 209 -33.55 29.42 11.04
CA GLU A 209 -34.17 30.74 11.06
C GLU A 209 -35.09 30.81 9.84
N SER A 210 -36.40 30.96 10.10
CA SER A 210 -37.39 31.21 9.07
C SER A 210 -37.04 32.55 8.42
N GLU A 211 -36.61 32.52 7.15
CA GLU A 211 -36.60 33.71 6.31
C GLU A 211 -38.06 34.19 6.18
N THR A 212 -38.30 35.42 6.64
CA THR A 212 -39.49 36.23 6.38
C THR A 212 -39.62 36.57 4.90
#